data_AF-A0A3A2J8B2-F1
#
_entry.id   AF-A0A3A2J8B2-F1
#
_cell.length_a   1.000
_cell.length_b   1.000
_cell.length_c   1.000
_cell.angle_alpha   90.00
_cell.angle_beta   90.00
_cell.angle_gamma   90.00
#
_symmetry.space_group_name_H-M   'P 1'
#
loop_
_entity.id
_entity.type
_entity.pdbx_description
1 polymer ?
#
loop_
_entity_poly.entity_id
_entity_poly.type
_entity_poly.pdbx_seq_one_letter_code
_entity_poly.pdbx_strand_id
1 'polypeptide(L)' 'MQMDIETALAELKVNPRFRLINNVISEMEWWACFHPEPHSTEYLPVRQTGNTKIGRNDPCPCDSGKKYKKCCLD' A
#
# COMPACT_ATOMS: atom_id res chain seq x y z
N MET A 1 -9.09 -29.40 -3.44
CA MET A 1 -7.88 -29.90 -2.76
C MET A 1 -7.28 -28.73 -2.01
N GLN A 2 -7.67 -28.56 -0.74
CA GLN A 2 -7.11 -27.51 0.10
C GLN A 2 -5.70 -27.95 0.45
N MET A 3 -4.68 -27.26 -0.05
CA MET A 3 -3.31 -27.53 0.39
C MET A 3 -3.19 -27.05 1.83
N ASP A 4 -2.62 -27.90 2.67
CA ASP A 4 -2.30 -27.59 4.06
C ASP A 4 -1.22 -26.49 4.10
N ILE A 5 -1.35 -25.57 5.05
CA ILE A 5 -0.46 -24.41 5.21
C ILE A 5 0.98 -24.88 5.42
N GLU A 6 1.18 -25.95 6.20
CA GLU A 6 2.51 -26.50 6.46
C GLU A 6 3.17 -27.01 5.19
N THR A 7 2.39 -27.62 4.29
CA THR A 7 2.90 -28.11 3.01
C THR A 7 3.31 -26.93 2.11
N ALA A 8 2.47 -25.90 2.01
CA ALA A 8 2.79 -24.70 1.23
C ALA A 8 4.03 -23.96 1.78
N LEU A 9 4.18 -23.88 3.10
CA LEU A 9 5.35 -23.27 3.73
C LEU A 9 6.62 -24.10 3.49
N ALA A 10 6.53 -25.43 3.54
CA ALA A 10 7.66 -26.32 3.24
C ALA A 10 8.13 -26.15 1.79
N GLU A 11 7.21 -26.06 0.84
CA GLU A 11 7.51 -25.81 -0.58
C GLU A 11 8.16 -24.44 -0.80
N LEU A 12 7.65 -23.38 -0.17
CA LEU A 12 8.22 -22.04 -0.29
C LEU A 12 9.61 -21.92 0.32
N LYS A 13 9.91 -22.66 1.40
CA LYS A 13 11.23 -22.66 2.05
C LYS A 13 12.34 -23.21 1.16
N VAL A 14 12.03 -24.19 0.30
CA VAL A 14 13.02 -24.85 -0.56
C VAL A 14 13.05 -24.26 -1.98
N ASN A 15 12.20 -23.28 -2.27
CA ASN A 15 12.08 -22.72 -3.60
C ASN A 15 13.25 -21.77 -3.93
N PRO A 16 14.10 -22.08 -4.93
CA PRO A 16 15.27 -21.25 -5.24
C PRO A 16 14.91 -19.88 -5.85
N ARG A 17 13.66 -19.70 -6.31
CA ARG A 17 13.17 -18.46 -6.90
C ARG A 17 12.73 -17.45 -5.85
N PHE A 18 12.30 -17.92 -4.68
CA PHE A 18 11.68 -17.08 -3.65
C PHE A 18 12.44 -17.20 -2.33
N ARG A 19 12.70 -16.05 -1.71
CA ARG A 19 13.24 -15.99 -0.35
C ARG A 19 12.12 -15.60 0.60
N LEU A 20 11.88 -16.43 1.62
CA LEU A 20 10.92 -16.10 2.67
C LEU A 20 11.48 -15.00 3.58
N ILE A 21 10.66 -13.99 3.82
CA ILE A 21 10.92 -12.92 4.79
C ILE A 21 10.50 -13.44 6.17
N ASN A 22 11.47 -13.82 6.99
CA ASN A 22 11.20 -14.35 8.34
C ASN A 22 11.11 -13.24 9.40
N ASN A 23 11.66 -12.06 9.12
CA ASN A 23 11.57 -10.88 9.97
C ASN A 23 11.28 -9.66 9.09
N VAL A 24 10.02 -9.21 9.12
CA VAL A 24 9.57 -8.11 8.27
C VAL A 24 10.29 -6.81 8.60
N ILE A 25 10.57 -6.54 9.89
CA ILE A 25 11.23 -5.31 10.32
C ILE A 25 12.67 -5.29 9.82
N SER A 26 13.46 -6.32 10.12
CA SER A 26 14.87 -6.37 9.73
C SER A 26 15.08 -6.27 8.21
N GLU A 27 14.15 -6.80 7.41
CA GLU A 27 14.25 -6.76 5.94
C GLU A 27 13.77 -5.41 5.35
N MET A 28 12.97 -4.63 6.08
CA MET A 28 12.35 -3.39 5.59
C MET A 28 12.85 -2.12 6.30
N GLU A 29 13.55 -2.23 7.43
CA GLU A 29 13.94 -1.09 8.28
C GLU A 29 14.94 -0.14 7.62
N TRP A 30 15.64 -0.60 6.59
CA TRP A 30 16.54 0.24 5.80
C TRP A 30 15.82 1.19 4.85
N TRP A 31 14.52 1.00 4.58
CA TRP A 31 13.77 1.90 3.70
C TRP A 31 13.77 3.30 4.30
N ALA A 32 14.06 4.31 3.47
CA ALA A 32 14.15 5.70 3.90
C ALA A 32 12.88 6.24 4.58
N CYS A 33 11.74 5.59 4.36
CA CYS A 33 10.44 5.95 4.96
C CYS A 33 9.93 4.88 5.95
N PHE A 34 10.75 3.92 6.36
CA PHE A 34 10.38 3.00 7.42
C PHE A 34 10.53 3.72 8.77
N HIS A 35 9.41 3.88 9.46
CA HIS A 35 9.37 4.44 10.80
C HIS A 35 9.01 3.29 11.74
N PRO A 36 9.99 2.73 12.50
CA PRO A 36 9.75 1.59 13.40
C PRO A 36 8.80 1.95 14.55
N GLU A 37 8.79 3.23 14.90
CA GLU A 37 7.85 3.76 15.85
C GLU A 37 6.46 3.72 15.21
N PRO A 38 5.46 3.08 15.84
CA PRO A 38 4.09 3.39 15.49
C PRO A 38 4.00 4.89 15.71
N HIS A 39 3.78 5.67 14.65
CA HIS A 39 3.32 7.03 14.84
C HIS A 39 2.15 6.88 15.79
N SER A 40 2.31 7.35 17.02
CA SER A 40 1.21 7.57 17.95
C SER A 40 0.40 8.71 17.36
N THR A 41 -0.16 8.49 16.18
CA THR A 41 -1.38 9.14 15.83
C THR A 41 -2.36 8.47 16.80
N GLU A 42 -2.62 9.17 17.91
CA GLU A 42 -4.05 9.39 18.14
C GLU A 42 -4.62 9.69 16.75
N TYR A 43 -5.45 8.80 16.23
CA TYR A 43 -6.20 9.01 14.99
C TYR A 43 -7.15 10.18 15.25
N LEU A 44 -6.59 11.37 15.46
CA LEU A 44 -7.32 12.60 15.43
C LEU A 44 -7.89 12.65 14.02
N PRO A 45 -9.23 12.70 13.87
CA PRO A 45 -9.82 12.77 12.56
C PRO A 45 -9.22 14.00 11.89
N VAL A 46 -8.42 13.77 10.85
CA VAL A 46 -7.90 14.85 10.00
C VAL A 46 -9.13 15.62 9.57
N ARG A 47 -9.31 16.84 10.08
CA ARG A 47 -10.36 17.74 9.62
C ARG A 47 -10.12 17.92 8.14
N GLN A 48 -10.98 17.29 7.33
CA GLN A 48 -11.00 17.51 5.90
C GLN A 48 -11.43 18.96 5.72
N THR A 49 -10.47 19.86 5.57
CA THR A 49 -10.72 21.23 5.08
C THR A 49 -11.51 21.07 3.80
N GLY A 50 -12.69 21.70 3.72
CA GLY A 50 -13.81 21.40 2.81
C GLY A 50 -13.58 21.55 1.30
N ASN A 51 -12.35 21.43 0.81
CA ASN A 51 -12.11 21.06 -0.57
C ASN A 51 -12.28 19.55 -0.69
N THR A 52 -13.35 19.12 -1.34
CA THR A 52 -13.51 17.75 -1.85
C THR A 52 -12.21 17.38 -2.56
N LYS A 53 -11.36 16.58 -1.90
CA LYS A 53 -10.10 16.13 -2.47
C LYS A 53 -10.43 15.17 -3.59
N ILE A 54 -10.54 15.68 -4.81
CA ILE A 54 -10.68 14.83 -5.99
C ILE A 54 -9.41 13.99 -6.16
N GLY A 55 -9.58 12.67 -6.21
CA GLY A 55 -8.48 11.74 -6.41
C GLY A 55 -7.92 11.86 -7.81
N ARG A 56 -6.59 11.73 -7.94
CA ARG A 56 -5.89 11.79 -9.24
C ARG A 56 -6.51 10.90 -10.32
N ASN A 57 -7.00 9.73 -9.92
CA ASN A 57 -7.56 8.72 -10.82
C ASN A 57 -9.08 8.80 -10.99
N ASP A 58 -9.77 9.65 -10.24
CA ASP A 58 -11.23 9.80 -10.30
C ASP A 58 -11.65 10.44 -11.63
N PRO A 59 -12.91 10.28 -12.06
CA PRO A 59 -13.45 11.00 -13.20
C PRO A 59 -13.29 12.51 -13.06
N CYS A 60 -12.90 13.19 -14.14
CA CYS A 60 -12.78 14.64 -14.16
C CYS A 60 -14.17 15.29 -13.99
N PRO A 61 -14.32 16.32 -13.15
CA PRO A 61 -15.58 17.03 -12.94
C PRO A 61 -15.92 18.00 -14.08
N CYS A 62 -15.07 18.02 -15.12
CA CYS A 62 -15.17 18.86 -16.30
C CYS A 62 -15.95 18.19 -17.46
N ASP A 63 -16.65 17.08 -17.19
CA ASP A 63 -17.41 16.27 -18.14
C ASP A 63 -16.62 15.73 -19.35
N SER A 64 -15.29 15.73 -19.29
CA SER A 64 -14.45 15.23 -20.37
C SER A 64 -14.48 13.70 -20.54
N GLY A 65 -15.06 12.98 -19.58
CA GLY A 65 -15.00 11.51 -19.49
C GLY A 65 -13.61 10.95 -19.16
N LYS A 66 -12.59 11.80 -18.95
CA LYS A 66 -11.21 11.40 -18.63
C LYS A 66 -10.98 11.34 -17.12
N LYS A 67 -9.91 10.65 -16.71
CA LYS A 67 -9.41 10.72 -15.32
C LYS A 67 -8.88 12.13 -15.02
N TYR A 68 -9.03 12.61 -13.78
CA TYR A 68 -8.59 13.95 -13.37
C TYR A 68 -7.11 14.22 -13.73
N LYS A 69 -6.23 13.23 -13.52
CA LYS A 69 -4.80 13.25 -13.91
C LYS A 69 -4.48 13.37 -15.40
N LYS A 70 -5.48 13.30 -16.28
CA LYS A 70 -5.34 13.34 -17.74
C LYS A 70 -6.19 14.46 -18.35
N CYS A 71 -6.65 15.40 -17.53
CA CYS A 71 -7.56 16.44 -17.96
C CYS A 71 -7.30 17.78 -17.27
N CYS A 72 -7.68 17.94 -16.00
CA CYS A 72 -7.64 19.23 -15.30
C CYS A 72 -6.51 19.36 -14.28
N LEU A 73 -5.74 18.28 -14.06
CA LEU A 73 -4.57 18.29 -13.21
C LEU A 73 -3.26 18.53 -14.00
N ASP A 74 -3.34 18.53 -15.34
CA ASP A 74 -2.20 18.78 -16.21
C ASP A 74 -2.02 20.29 -16.44
#